data_AF-A0AA36J6R5-F1
#
_entry.id   AF-A0AA36J6R5-F1
#
_cell.length_a   1.000
_cell.length_b   1.000
_cell.length_c   1.000
_cell.angle_alpha   90.00
_cell.angle_beta   90.00
_cell.angle_gamma   90.00
#
_symmetry.space_group_name_H-M   'P 1'
#
loop_
_entity.id
_entity.type
_entity.pdbx_description
1 polymer ?
#
loop_
_entity_poly.entity_id
_entity_poly.type
_entity_poly.pdbx_seq_one_letter_code
_entity_poly.pdbx_strand_id
1 'polypeptide(L)'
;MDSYGSSIQEYIALLRAPKLVPSMVDFHPANPKQLYQDWNILQTFVRLFIGLSFFMAMAVNSLGQNNVGDALTFIIAAFISSALIVLLHHLPWHCLVKRSGCCGVLGYVIWGFLYLIGSIAILAQWYHLLIRLGFAQQMLQESQSPKTVPLSIALGPFLLGLADVFMFLGCVVGAEQVARARERDLESPLLDA
;
A
#
# COMPACT_ATOMS: atom_id res chain seq x y z
N MET A 1 12.26 -13.93 -22.45
CA MET A 1 12.31 -13.38 -21.07
C MET A 1 11.96 -11.92 -21.17
N ASP A 2 10.85 -11.50 -20.57
CA ASP A 2 10.48 -10.09 -20.56
C ASP A 2 11.54 -9.30 -19.77
N SER A 3 11.97 -8.17 -20.33
CA SER A 3 12.95 -7.31 -19.67
C SER A 3 12.33 -6.67 -18.44
N TYR A 4 13.14 -6.36 -17.42
CA TYR A 4 12.63 -5.64 -16.25
C TYR A 4 12.05 -4.25 -16.63
N GLY A 5 12.61 -3.64 -17.68
CA GLY A 5 12.10 -2.38 -18.24
C GLY A 5 10.67 -2.48 -18.78
N SER A 6 10.32 -3.56 -19.50
CA SER A 6 8.94 -3.73 -19.98
C SER A 6 7.95 -3.93 -18.84
N SER A 7 8.38 -4.60 -17.76
CA SER A 7 7.59 -4.75 -16.53
C SER A 7 7.26 -3.41 -15.87
N ILE A 8 8.21 -2.47 -15.81
CA ILE A 8 7.95 -1.11 -15.28
C ILE A 8 6.97 -0.36 -16.17
N GLN A 9 7.13 -0.43 -17.49
CA GLN A 9 6.24 0.28 -18.42
C GLN A 9 4.79 -0.20 -18.30
N GLU A 10 4.58 -1.50 -18.17
CA GLU A 10 3.27 -2.07 -17.93
C GLU A 10 2.69 -1.63 -16.59
N TYR A 11 3.51 -1.62 -15.54
CA TYR A 11 3.07 -1.15 -14.23
C TYR A 11 2.64 0.32 -14.25
N ILE A 12 3.40 1.18 -14.94
CA ILE A 12 3.03 2.57 -15.17
C ILE A 12 1.73 2.66 -15.97
N ALA A 13 1.53 1.80 -16.98
CA ALA A 13 0.28 1.77 -17.74
C ALA A 13 -0.92 1.39 -16.86
N LEU A 14 -0.76 0.44 -15.93
CA LEU A 14 -1.79 0.08 -14.95
C LEU A 14 -2.11 1.25 -14.01
N LEU A 15 -1.09 1.98 -13.53
CA LEU A 15 -1.28 3.14 -12.65
C LEU A 15 -2.03 4.32 -13.29
N ARG A 16 -2.08 4.40 -14.64
CA ARG A 16 -2.85 5.45 -15.33
C ARG A 16 -4.36 5.23 -15.25
N ALA A 17 -4.79 4.01 -15.00
CA ALA A 17 -6.20 3.63 -14.95
C ALA A 17 -6.47 2.67 -13.79
N PRO A 18 -6.32 3.13 -12.52
CA PRO A 18 -6.65 2.31 -11.37
C PRO A 18 -8.14 1.93 -11.43
N LYS A 19 -8.43 0.64 -11.28
CA LYS A 19 -9.80 0.13 -11.31
C LYS A 19 -10.27 -0.14 -9.90
N LEU A 20 -11.49 0.30 -9.60
CA LEU A 20 -12.24 -0.14 -8.43
C LEU A 20 -13.27 -1.15 -8.93
N VAL A 21 -13.04 -2.42 -8.65
CA VAL A 21 -13.95 -3.49 -9.07
C VAL A 21 -14.56 -4.17 -7.84
N PRO A 22 -15.85 -4.57 -7.87
CA PRO A 22 -16.48 -5.23 -6.73
C PRO A 22 -15.77 -6.49 -6.26
N SER A 23 -15.07 -7.19 -7.15
CA SER A 23 -14.28 -8.38 -6.81
C SER A 23 -13.10 -8.08 -5.87
N MET A 24 -12.73 -6.80 -5.65
CA MET A 24 -11.68 -6.44 -4.69
C MET A 24 -12.02 -6.81 -3.25
N VAL A 25 -13.30 -6.92 -2.91
CA VAL A 25 -13.75 -7.30 -1.56
C VAL A 25 -14.15 -8.78 -1.46
N ASP A 26 -13.90 -9.57 -2.51
CA ASP A 26 -14.20 -11.00 -2.51
C ASP A 26 -13.12 -11.79 -1.74
N PHE A 27 -13.55 -12.60 -0.79
CA PHE A 27 -12.67 -13.48 0.00
C PHE A 27 -12.30 -14.76 -0.76
N HIS A 28 -13.03 -15.10 -1.82
CA HIS A 28 -12.79 -16.29 -2.64
C HIS A 28 -12.64 -15.92 -4.13
N PRO A 29 -11.69 -15.04 -4.47
CA PRO A 29 -11.54 -14.55 -5.84
C PRO A 29 -11.20 -15.72 -6.78
N ALA A 30 -11.86 -15.76 -7.94
CA ALA A 30 -11.52 -16.72 -8.99
C ALA A 30 -10.09 -16.57 -9.51
N ASN A 31 -9.52 -15.35 -9.43
CA ASN A 31 -8.14 -15.07 -9.83
C ASN A 31 -7.43 -14.21 -8.76
N PRO A 32 -6.62 -14.82 -7.88
CA PRO A 32 -5.99 -14.14 -6.75
C PRO A 32 -4.87 -13.21 -7.21
N LYS A 33 -4.21 -13.51 -8.34
CA LYS A 33 -3.16 -12.66 -8.93
C LYS A 33 -3.76 -11.34 -9.41
N GLN A 34 -4.94 -11.41 -10.05
CA GLN A 34 -5.68 -10.23 -10.46
C GLN A 34 -6.14 -9.42 -9.25
N LEU A 35 -6.67 -10.08 -8.22
CA LEU A 35 -7.06 -9.41 -6.97
C LEU A 35 -5.88 -8.65 -6.35
N TYR A 36 -4.73 -9.32 -6.21
CA TYR A 36 -3.51 -8.70 -5.68
C TYR A 36 -3.06 -7.51 -6.56
N GLN A 37 -3.10 -7.66 -7.89
CA GLN A 37 -2.75 -6.57 -8.80
C GLN A 37 -3.66 -5.36 -8.59
N ASP A 38 -4.98 -5.55 -8.55
CA ASP A 38 -5.93 -4.45 -8.43
C ASP A 38 -5.73 -3.70 -7.10
N TRP A 39 -5.51 -4.43 -5.99
CA TRP A 39 -5.19 -3.83 -4.70
C TRP A 39 -3.84 -3.10 -4.69
N ASN A 40 -2.80 -3.70 -5.26
CA ASN A 40 -1.47 -3.10 -5.34
C ASN A 40 -1.50 -1.78 -6.12
N ILE A 41 -2.20 -1.75 -7.27
CA ILE A 41 -2.34 -0.56 -8.11
C ILE A 41 -3.16 0.51 -7.39
N LEU A 42 -4.30 0.15 -6.78
CA LEU A 42 -5.13 1.08 -6.02
C LEU A 42 -4.33 1.69 -4.85
N GLN A 43 -3.62 0.86 -4.09
CA GLN A 43 -2.84 1.33 -2.95
C GLN A 43 -1.73 2.28 -3.39
N THR A 44 -1.00 1.93 -4.44
CA THR A 44 0.06 2.78 -5.00
C THR A 44 -0.50 4.13 -5.42
N PHE A 45 -1.65 4.13 -6.11
CA PHE A 45 -2.34 5.35 -6.50
C PHE A 45 -2.74 6.21 -5.28
N VAL A 46 -3.36 5.61 -4.26
CA VAL A 46 -3.77 6.31 -3.03
C VAL A 46 -2.56 6.91 -2.30
N ARG A 47 -1.46 6.16 -2.18
CA ARG A 47 -0.22 6.64 -1.55
C ARG A 47 0.41 7.79 -2.32
N LEU A 48 0.46 7.69 -3.65
CA LEU A 48 0.94 8.77 -4.51
C LEU A 48 0.06 10.02 -4.35
N PHE A 49 -1.26 9.86 -4.38
CA PHE A 49 -2.19 10.97 -4.22
C PHE A 49 -2.03 11.67 -2.87
N ILE A 50 -1.98 10.92 -1.76
CA ILE A 50 -1.78 11.47 -0.41
C ILE A 50 -0.42 12.15 -0.30
N GLY A 51 0.65 11.49 -0.73
CA GLY A 51 2.02 12.01 -0.66
C GLY A 51 2.17 13.31 -1.46
N LEU A 52 1.74 13.32 -2.72
CA LEU A 52 1.78 14.50 -3.58
C LEU A 52 0.95 15.65 -3.00
N SER A 53 -0.27 15.37 -2.52
CA SER A 53 -1.13 16.39 -1.90
C SER A 53 -0.47 17.01 -0.66
N PHE A 54 0.15 16.18 0.19
CA PHE A 54 0.85 16.64 1.38
C PHE A 54 2.05 17.53 1.03
N PHE A 55 2.96 17.07 0.16
CA PHE A 55 4.12 17.86 -0.23
C PHE A 55 3.72 19.16 -0.95
N MET A 56 2.64 19.13 -1.74
CA MET A 56 2.16 20.34 -2.41
C MET A 56 1.55 21.34 -1.44
N ALA A 57 0.79 20.89 -0.45
CA ALA A 57 0.30 21.76 0.61
C ALA A 57 1.46 22.42 1.38
N MET A 58 2.50 21.66 1.71
CA MET A 58 3.71 22.18 2.38
C MET A 58 4.45 23.19 1.51
N ALA A 59 4.65 22.90 0.22
CA ALA A 59 5.31 23.81 -0.70
C ALA A 59 4.53 25.13 -0.87
N VAL A 60 3.20 25.07 -1.03
CA VAL A 60 2.34 26.25 -1.12
C VAL A 60 2.40 27.06 0.17
N ASN A 61 2.38 26.41 1.33
CA ASN A 61 2.51 27.09 2.62
C ASN A 61 3.87 27.80 2.73
N SER A 62 4.98 27.16 2.37
CA SER A 62 6.31 27.77 2.38
C SER A 62 6.42 28.96 1.43
N LEU A 63 5.81 28.89 0.24
CA LEU A 63 5.73 30.04 -0.68
C LEU A 63 4.93 31.19 -0.08
N GLY A 64 3.80 30.90 0.58
CA GLY A 64 3.02 31.92 1.29
C GLY A 64 3.78 32.61 2.43
N GLN A 65 4.79 31.94 2.99
CA GLN A 65 5.71 32.48 4.00
C GLN A 65 6.98 33.09 3.38
N ASN A 66 7.04 33.25 2.06
CA ASN A 66 8.20 33.74 1.30
C ASN A 66 9.48 32.90 1.47
N ASN A 67 9.36 31.62 1.83
CA ASN A 67 10.49 30.70 1.96
C ASN A 67 10.59 29.78 0.73
N VAL A 68 11.23 30.29 -0.32
CA VAL A 68 11.37 29.58 -1.61
C VAL A 68 12.25 28.33 -1.50
N GLY A 69 13.27 28.36 -0.63
CA GLY A 69 14.18 27.22 -0.44
C GLY A 69 13.46 25.98 0.12
N ASP A 70 12.60 26.18 1.12
CA ASP A 70 11.78 25.11 1.69
C ASP A 70 10.75 24.60 0.69
N ALA A 71 10.12 25.50 -0.07
CA ALA A 71 9.17 25.11 -1.11
C ALA A 71 9.83 24.20 -2.17
N LEU A 72 11.02 24.57 -2.64
CA LEU A 72 11.79 23.74 -3.58
C LEU A 72 12.16 22.39 -2.96
N THR A 73 12.55 22.39 -1.68
CA THR A 73 12.85 21.16 -0.93
C THR A 73 11.65 20.22 -0.89
N PHE A 74 10.45 20.72 -0.61
CA PHE A 74 9.23 19.91 -0.62
C PHE A 74 8.87 19.38 -2.01
N ILE A 75 9.08 20.16 -3.07
CA ILE A 75 8.85 19.71 -4.45
C ILE A 75 9.82 18.56 -4.81
N ILE A 76 11.10 18.71 -4.50
CA ILE A 76 12.11 17.66 -4.74
C ILE A 76 11.77 16.40 -3.92
N ALA A 77 11.40 16.56 -2.66
CA ALA A 77 10.97 15.47 -1.79
C ALA A 77 9.75 14.73 -2.36
N ALA A 78 8.80 15.45 -2.98
CA ALA A 78 7.63 14.86 -3.63
C ALA A 78 8.02 13.92 -4.78
N PHE A 79 8.95 14.34 -5.64
CA PHE A 79 9.44 13.51 -6.76
C PHE A 79 10.18 12.27 -6.26
N ILE A 80 11.10 12.43 -5.30
CA ILE A 80 11.87 11.32 -4.73
C ILE A 80 10.92 10.33 -4.04
N SER A 81 10.01 10.83 -3.20
CA SER A 81 9.04 10.01 -2.48
C SER A 81 8.14 9.24 -3.45
N SER A 82 7.65 9.89 -4.51
CA SER A 82 6.81 9.24 -5.53
C SER A 82 7.55 8.13 -6.27
N ALA A 83 8.82 8.37 -6.65
CA ALA A 83 9.65 7.36 -7.29
C ALA A 83 9.87 6.14 -6.38
N LEU A 84 10.15 6.37 -5.08
CA LEU A 84 10.31 5.30 -4.10
C LEU A 84 9.00 4.53 -3.90
N ILE A 85 7.85 5.19 -3.82
CA ILE A 85 6.54 4.54 -3.70
C ILE A 85 6.31 3.59 -4.88
N VAL A 86 6.53 4.08 -6.12
CA VAL A 86 6.35 3.26 -7.33
C VAL A 86 7.29 2.06 -7.32
N LEU A 87 8.57 2.25 -7.01
CA LEU A 87 9.55 1.15 -6.97
C LEU A 87 9.21 0.10 -5.90
N LEU A 88 8.82 0.54 -4.70
CA LEU A 88 8.48 -0.35 -3.60
C LEU A 88 7.22 -1.17 -3.84
N HIS A 89 6.25 -0.67 -4.61
CA HIS A 89 5.03 -1.42 -4.95
C HIS A 89 5.17 -2.21 -6.26
N HIS A 90 6.02 -1.74 -7.19
CA HIS A 90 6.34 -2.45 -8.42
C HIS A 90 7.08 -3.77 -8.15
N LEU A 91 8.06 -3.78 -7.24
CA LEU A 91 8.84 -4.97 -6.93
C LEU A 91 7.98 -6.17 -6.48
N PRO A 92 7.09 -6.06 -5.47
CA PRO A 92 6.24 -7.17 -5.06
C PRO A 92 5.22 -7.54 -6.14
N TRP A 93 4.69 -6.57 -6.89
CA TRP A 93 3.84 -6.85 -8.05
C TRP A 93 4.58 -7.65 -9.12
N HIS A 94 5.81 -7.28 -9.45
CA HIS A 94 6.63 -8.01 -10.41
C HIS A 94 6.89 -9.44 -9.93
N CYS A 95 7.22 -9.62 -8.64
CA CYS A 95 7.46 -10.93 -8.05
C CYS A 95 6.21 -11.81 -8.04
N LEU A 96 5.05 -11.29 -7.61
CA LEU A 96 3.85 -12.08 -7.37
C LEU A 96 3.00 -12.27 -8.64
N VAL A 97 2.84 -11.21 -9.42
CA VAL A 97 1.98 -11.22 -10.61
C VAL A 97 2.75 -11.64 -11.84
N LYS A 98 3.83 -10.92 -12.19
CA LYS A 98 4.59 -11.18 -13.43
C LYS A 98 5.40 -12.47 -13.41
N ARG A 99 6.09 -12.73 -12.31
CA ARG A 99 6.92 -13.95 -12.14
C ARG A 99 6.14 -15.13 -11.57
N SER A 100 4.81 -15.03 -11.46
CA SER A 100 3.94 -16.07 -10.90
C SER A 100 4.31 -16.51 -9.48
N GLY A 101 4.72 -15.55 -8.63
CA GLY A 101 5.25 -15.84 -7.31
C GLY A 101 6.71 -16.26 -7.41
N CYS A 102 7.63 -15.30 -7.30
CA CYS A 102 9.04 -15.61 -7.03
C CYS A 102 9.08 -16.53 -5.80
N CYS A 103 9.31 -17.83 -6.02
CA CYS A 103 9.25 -18.91 -5.01
C CYS A 103 7.83 -19.40 -4.58
N GLY A 104 6.79 -19.23 -5.41
CA GLY A 104 5.44 -19.76 -5.15
C GLY A 104 4.82 -19.22 -3.86
N VAL A 105 4.33 -20.11 -2.99
CA VAL A 105 3.70 -19.78 -1.69
C VAL A 105 4.60 -18.90 -0.82
N LEU A 106 5.91 -19.18 -0.78
CA LEU A 106 6.86 -18.47 0.08
C LEU A 106 6.95 -16.98 -0.29
N GLY A 107 6.87 -16.65 -1.59
CA GLY A 107 6.88 -15.27 -2.05
C GLY A 107 5.69 -14.47 -1.48
N TYR A 108 4.49 -15.05 -1.50
CA TYR A 108 3.30 -14.42 -0.94
C TYR A 108 3.42 -14.21 0.57
N VAL A 109 3.97 -15.19 1.31
CA VAL A 109 4.17 -15.08 2.76
C VAL A 109 5.17 -13.97 3.11
N ILE A 110 6.31 -13.91 2.42
CA ILE A 110 7.33 -12.88 2.66
C ILE A 110 6.74 -11.49 2.44
N TRP A 111 6.10 -11.26 1.30
CA TRP A 111 5.52 -9.95 0.99
C TRP A 111 4.36 -9.59 1.91
N GLY A 112 3.50 -10.55 2.25
CA GLY A 112 2.45 -10.35 3.25
C GLY A 112 3.02 -9.86 4.59
N PHE A 113 4.08 -10.51 5.08
CA PHE A 113 4.72 -10.11 6.34
C PHE A 113 5.33 -8.69 6.26
N LEU A 114 5.94 -8.33 5.13
CA LEU A 114 6.46 -6.97 4.91
C LEU A 114 5.34 -5.91 4.91
N TYR A 115 4.18 -6.20 4.31
CA TYR A 115 3.01 -5.31 4.39
C TYR A 115 2.48 -5.17 5.81
N LEU A 116 2.45 -6.27 6.58
CA LEU A 116 2.03 -6.23 7.99
C LEU A 116 2.98 -5.36 8.84
N ILE A 117 4.30 -5.55 8.70
CA ILE A 117 5.29 -4.71 9.38
C ILE A 117 5.12 -3.24 8.97
N GLY A 118 4.94 -2.97 7.68
CA GLY A 118 4.67 -1.64 7.16
C GLY A 118 3.44 -1.00 7.80
N SER A 119 2.35 -1.76 7.92
CA SER A 119 1.11 -1.32 8.60
C SER A 119 1.39 -0.89 10.03
N ILE A 120 2.09 -1.73 10.79
CA ILE A 120 2.42 -1.47 12.20
C ILE A 120 3.33 -0.25 12.33
N ALA A 121 4.34 -0.13 11.47
CA ALA A 121 5.25 1.01 11.48
C ALA A 121 4.53 2.33 11.18
N ILE A 122 3.62 2.35 10.20
CA ILE A 122 2.82 3.53 9.87
C ILE A 122 1.90 3.90 11.04
N LEU A 123 1.22 2.91 11.63
CA LEU A 123 0.37 3.13 12.81
C LEU A 123 1.18 3.68 14.00
N ALA A 124 2.38 3.15 14.24
CA ALA A 124 3.26 3.60 15.32
C ALA A 124 3.79 5.03 15.09
N GLN A 125 4.22 5.36 13.87
CA GLN A 125 4.65 6.72 13.51
C GLN A 125 3.52 7.73 13.71
N TRP A 126 2.30 7.35 13.32
CA TRP A 126 1.12 8.18 13.50
C TRP A 126 0.73 8.35 14.97
N TYR A 127 0.72 7.26 15.74
CA TYR A 127 0.48 7.33 17.18
C TYR A 127 1.47 8.29 17.86
N HIS A 128 2.75 8.21 17.48
CA HIS A 128 3.77 9.11 17.99
C HIS A 128 3.58 10.57 17.54
N LEU A 129 3.13 10.79 16.29
CA LEU A 129 2.77 12.13 15.80
C LEU A 129 1.60 12.72 16.60
N LEU A 130 0.55 11.93 16.89
CA LEU A 130 -0.59 12.36 17.70
C LEU A 130 -0.16 12.76 19.12
N ILE A 131 0.75 12.00 19.73
CA ILE A 131 1.32 12.36 21.04
C ILE A 131 2.07 13.70 20.94
N ARG A 132 2.92 13.88 19.93
CA ARG A 132 3.73 15.10 19.75
C ARG A 132 2.92 16.35 19.45
N LEU A 133 1.82 16.21 18.73
CA LEU A 133 0.89 17.32 18.44
C LEU A 133 0.09 17.76 19.68
N GLY A 134 0.40 17.22 20.86
CA GLY A 134 -0.23 17.62 22.11
C GLY A 134 -1.64 17.07 22.29
N PHE A 135 -2.18 16.27 21.36
CA PHE A 135 -3.51 15.69 21.49
C PHE A 135 -3.62 14.79 22.72
N ALA A 136 -2.55 14.07 23.10
CA ALA A 136 -2.54 13.28 24.34
C ALA A 136 -2.61 14.17 25.60
N GLN A 137 -1.92 15.33 25.61
CA GLN A 137 -1.99 16.29 26.70
C GLN A 137 -3.33 17.03 26.74
N GLN A 138 -3.90 17.36 25.58
CA GLN A 138 -5.18 18.03 25.44
C GLN A 138 -6.34 17.09 25.82
N MET A 139 -6.28 15.80 25.48
CA MET A 139 -7.24 14.79 25.94
C MET A 139 -7.15 14.50 27.44
N LEU A 140 -5.95 14.59 28.04
CA LEU A 140 -5.78 14.45 29.48
C LEU A 140 -6.22 15.71 30.25
N GLN A 141 -6.04 16.91 29.69
CA GLN A 141 -6.47 18.17 30.32
C GLN A 141 -7.96 18.52 30.09
N GLU A 142 -8.55 18.17 28.95
CA GLU A 142 -9.96 18.48 28.61
C GLU A 142 -10.96 17.40 29.05
N SER A 143 -10.64 16.62 30.09
CA SER A 143 -11.57 15.72 30.82
C SER A 143 -12.85 16.43 31.35
N GLN A 144 -12.98 17.74 31.18
CA GLN A 144 -14.18 18.52 31.55
C GLN A 144 -15.03 19.01 30.37
N SER A 145 -14.64 18.81 29.09
CA SER A 145 -15.53 19.09 27.95
C SER A 145 -15.08 18.33 26.69
N PRO A 146 -15.91 17.45 26.10
CA PRO A 146 -15.51 16.65 24.95
C PRO A 146 -15.43 17.51 23.70
N LYS A 147 -14.25 18.00 23.34
CA LYS A 147 -13.98 18.49 21.99
C LYS A 147 -13.61 17.29 21.12
N THR A 148 -14.41 17.06 20.10
CA THR A 148 -14.21 15.99 19.12
C THR A 148 -12.93 16.23 18.34
N VAL A 149 -12.06 15.22 18.28
CA VAL A 149 -10.92 15.21 17.34
C VAL A 149 -11.48 15.39 15.93
N PRO A 150 -10.94 16.30 15.10
CA PRO A 150 -11.39 16.43 13.72
C PRO A 150 -11.23 15.08 13.02
N LEU A 151 -12.35 14.53 12.54
CA LEU A 151 -12.40 13.22 11.89
C LEU A 151 -11.35 13.09 10.77
N SER A 152 -11.05 14.19 10.08
CA SER A 152 -10.03 14.27 9.02
C SER A 152 -8.61 13.90 9.48
N ILE A 153 -8.23 14.21 10.73
CA ILE A 153 -6.89 13.92 11.26
C ILE A 153 -6.76 12.44 11.62
N ALA A 154 -7.84 11.83 12.12
CA ALA A 154 -7.85 10.41 12.47
C ALA A 154 -8.01 9.49 11.25
N LEU A 155 -8.72 9.96 10.20
CA LEU A 155 -9.12 9.11 9.08
C LEU A 155 -7.97 8.79 8.12
N GLY A 156 -7.09 9.75 7.79
CA GLY A 156 -5.96 9.54 6.88
C GLY A 156 -5.03 8.37 7.25
N PRO A 157 -4.44 8.36 8.46
CA PRO A 157 -3.63 7.24 8.97
C PRO A 157 -4.34 5.90 8.96
N PHE A 158 -5.60 5.91 9.40
CA PHE A 158 -6.40 4.71 9.49
C PHE A 158 -6.62 4.10 8.10
N LEU A 159 -6.93 4.94 7.10
CA LEU A 159 -7.09 4.50 5.71
C LEU A 159 -5.77 3.98 5.12
N LEU A 160 -4.63 4.59 5.46
CA LEU A 160 -3.31 4.11 5.02
C LEU A 160 -2.95 2.75 5.62
N GLY A 161 -3.18 2.55 6.92
CA GLY A 161 -2.97 1.27 7.58
C GLY A 161 -3.93 0.20 7.07
N LEU A 162 -5.19 0.55 6.85
CA LEU A 162 -6.20 -0.37 6.31
C LEU A 162 -5.83 -0.85 4.89
N ALA A 163 -5.24 0.01 4.07
CA ALA A 163 -4.78 -0.39 2.73
C ALA A 163 -3.69 -1.47 2.78
N ASP A 164 -2.74 -1.37 3.72
CA ASP A 164 -1.73 -2.42 3.91
C ASP A 164 -2.33 -3.73 4.44
N VAL A 165 -3.39 -3.66 5.26
CA VAL A 165 -4.15 -4.84 5.70
C VAL A 165 -4.79 -5.55 4.51
N PHE A 166 -5.39 -4.83 3.56
CA PHE A 166 -5.93 -5.44 2.34
C PHE A 166 -4.86 -6.09 1.48
N MET A 167 -3.67 -5.50 1.38
CA MET A 167 -2.53 -6.15 0.71
C MET A 167 -2.08 -7.42 1.40
N PHE A 168 -2.02 -7.40 2.73
CA PHE A 168 -1.72 -8.59 3.52
C PHE A 168 -2.75 -9.70 3.26
N LEU A 169 -4.05 -9.38 3.27
CA LEU A 169 -5.10 -10.34 2.95
C LEU A 169 -4.96 -10.88 1.53
N GLY A 170 -4.68 -10.02 0.55
CA GLY A 170 -4.41 -10.44 -0.83
C GLY A 170 -3.23 -11.41 -0.92
N CYS A 171 -2.18 -11.19 -0.13
CA CYS A 171 -1.05 -12.12 -0.03
C CYS A 171 -1.45 -13.47 0.59
N VAL A 172 -2.22 -13.47 1.69
CA VAL A 172 -2.67 -14.69 2.37
C VAL A 172 -3.55 -15.53 1.45
N VAL A 173 -4.55 -14.91 0.80
CA VAL A 173 -5.44 -15.58 -0.16
C VAL A 173 -4.63 -16.13 -1.35
N GLY A 174 -3.66 -15.36 -1.85
CA GLY A 174 -2.76 -15.81 -2.91
C GLY A 174 -1.91 -17.04 -2.50
N ALA A 175 -1.36 -17.04 -1.29
CA ALA A 175 -0.58 -18.14 -0.75
C ALA A 175 -1.42 -19.43 -0.65
N GLU A 176 -2.62 -19.34 -0.10
CA GLU A 176 -3.53 -20.46 0.08
C GLU A 176 -3.93 -21.08 -1.27
N GLN A 177 -4.29 -20.27 -2.26
CA GLN A 177 -4.70 -20.78 -3.56
C GLN A 177 -3.55 -21.44 -4.33
N VAL A 178 -2.33 -20.91 -4.22
CA VAL A 178 -1.13 -21.55 -4.82
C VAL A 178 -0.84 -22.89 -4.13
N ALA A 179 -1.02 -22.99 -2.82
CA ALA A 179 -0.88 -24.25 -2.10
C ALA A 179 -1.89 -25.31 -2.58
N ARG A 180 -3.19 -24.94 -2.64
CA ARG A 180 -4.25 -25.83 -3.13
C ARG A 180 -4.08 -26.25 -4.60
N ALA A 181 -3.56 -25.36 -5.45
CA ALA A 181 -3.25 -25.71 -6.85
C ALA A 181 -2.16 -26.80 -6.91
N ARG A 182 -1.10 -26.64 -6.09
CA ARG A 182 -0.01 -27.61 -6.00
C ARG A 182 -0.48 -28.98 -5.48
N GLU A 183 -1.41 -29.01 -4.52
CA GLU A 183 -2.00 -30.26 -4.02
C GLU A 183 -2.77 -30.99 -5.12
N ARG A 184 -3.60 -30.29 -5.91
CA ARG A 184 -4.34 -30.88 -7.04
C ARG A 184 -3.42 -31.45 -8.13
N ASP A 185 -2.32 -30.75 -8.42
CA ASP A 185 -1.34 -31.23 -9.40
C ASP A 185 -0.63 -32.52 -8.93
N LEU A 186 -0.51 -32.72 -7.61
CA LEU A 186 0.05 -33.95 -7.04
C LEU A 186 -0.94 -35.12 -7.03
N GLU A 187 -2.25 -34.86 -7.05
CA GLU A 187 -3.30 -35.88 -7.08
C GLU A 187 -3.60 -36.39 -8.49
N SER A 188 -3.40 -35.57 -9.53
CA SER A 188 -3.67 -35.95 -10.94
C SER A 188 -3.00 -37.26 -11.40
N PRO A 189 -1.72 -37.55 -11.10
CA PRO A 189 -1.06 -38.76 -11.59
C PRO A 189 -1.57 -40.05 -10.93
N LEU A 190 -2.24 -39.94 -9.77
CA LEU A 190 -2.77 -41.10 -9.04
C LEU A 190 -4.13 -41.57 -9.59
N LEU A 191 -4.83 -40.72 -10.35
CA LEU A 191 -6.12 -41.05 -10.96
C LEU A 191 -5.98 -41.67 -12.35
N ASP A 192 -4.83 -41.49 -12.99
CA ASP A 192 -4.51 -42.03 -14.31
C ASP A 192 -3.76 -43.39 -14.24
N ALA A 193 -3.49 -43.89 -13.03
CA ALA A 193 -2.77 -45.15 -12.75
C ALA A 193 -3.71 -46.25 -12.25
#